data_AF-A0A2E2WTL2-F1
#
_entry.id   AF-A0A2E2WTL2-F1
#
_cell.length_a   1.000
_cell.length_b   1.000
_cell.length_c   1.000
_cell.angle_alpha   90.00
_cell.angle_beta   90.00
_cell.angle_gamma   90.00
#
_symmetry.space_group_name_H-M   'P 1'
#
loop_
_entity.id
_entity.type
_entity.pdbx_description
1 polymer ?
#
loop_
_entity_poly.entity_id
_entity_poly.type
_entity_poly.pdbx_seq_one_letter_code
_entity_poly.pdbx_strand_id
1 'polypeptide(L)'
;MFFTNPSERDFSSFLATYVNKEMAKKGESAEIRNFSGGIVGLFAEKTVKRTDLVFASYYHLDMSRLRDFGSDIKDISMIGVFGTFLPISN
;
A
#
# COMPACT_ATOMS: atom_id res chain seq x y z
N MET A 1 14.74 4.20 21.20
CA MET A 1 14.02 3.68 20.01
C MET A 1 14.16 4.75 18.94
N PHE A 2 15.02 4.55 17.95
CA PHE A 2 15.13 5.52 16.85
C PHE A 2 13.83 5.44 16.07
N PHE A 3 13.12 6.55 15.94
CA PHE A 3 11.98 6.65 15.04
C PHE A 3 12.51 6.60 13.61
N THR A 4 12.71 5.39 13.10
CA THR A 4 13.14 5.18 11.72
C THR A 4 11.94 5.38 10.81
N ASN A 5 12.14 6.05 9.68
CA ASN A 5 11.12 6.13 8.65
C ASN A 5 10.71 4.71 8.23
N PRO A 6 9.43 4.47 7.90
CA PRO A 6 8.99 3.13 7.51
C PRO A 6 9.76 2.62 6.29
N SER A 7 9.86 1.31 6.12
CA SER A 7 10.44 0.69 4.92
C SER A 7 9.39 0.44 3.84
N GLU A 8 9.82 0.04 2.64
CA GLU A 8 8.93 -0.46 1.58
C GLU A 8 8.16 -1.70 2.02
N ARG A 9 8.78 -2.55 2.85
CA ARG A 9 8.15 -3.74 3.42
C ARG A 9 7.07 -3.38 4.43
N ASP A 10 7.28 -2.35 5.23
CA ASP A 10 6.26 -1.85 6.17
C ASP A 10 5.05 -1.32 5.40
N PHE A 11 5.30 -0.59 4.30
CA PHE A 11 4.25 -0.09 3.43
C PHE A 11 3.46 -1.22 2.74
N SER A 12 4.16 -2.21 2.18
CA SER A 12 3.53 -3.37 1.53
C SER A 12 2.67 -4.17 2.51
N SER A 13 3.15 -4.34 3.74
CA SER A 13 2.42 -5.00 4.82
C SER A 13 1.20 -4.20 5.28
N PHE A 14 1.33 -2.87 5.34
CA PHE A 14 0.22 -1.96 5.61
C PHE A 14 -0.90 -2.11 4.56
N LEU A 15 -0.56 -2.08 3.27
CA LEU A 15 -1.55 -2.22 2.19
C LEU A 15 -2.23 -3.59 2.20
N ALA A 16 -1.47 -4.67 2.38
CA ALA A 16 -2.04 -6.02 2.50
C ALA A 16 -3.06 -6.10 3.64
N THR A 17 -2.73 -5.51 4.79
CA THR A 17 -3.62 -5.45 5.96
C THR A 17 -4.84 -4.57 5.70
N TYR A 18 -4.66 -3.43 5.03
CA TYR A 18 -5.73 -2.52 4.68
C TYR A 18 -6.75 -3.20 3.76
N VAL A 19 -6.30 -3.83 2.68
CA VAL A 19 -7.17 -4.55 1.73
C VAL A 19 -7.88 -5.72 2.41
N ASN A 20 -7.19 -6.48 3.25
CA ASN A 20 -7.82 -7.56 4.01
C ASN A 20 -8.99 -7.04 4.87
N LYS A 21 -8.78 -5.91 5.57
CA LYS A 21 -9.82 -5.26 6.38
C LYS A 21 -10.98 -4.75 5.51
N GLU A 22 -10.71 -4.12 4.38
CA GLU A 22 -11.77 -3.64 3.48
C GLU A 22 -12.60 -4.79 2.89
N MET A 23 -11.96 -5.90 2.51
CA MET A 23 -12.67 -7.10 2.04
C MET A 23 -13.47 -7.76 3.17
N ALA A 24 -12.98 -7.74 4.41
CA ALA A 24 -13.75 -8.18 5.57
C ALA A 24 -15.01 -7.34 5.79
N LYS A 25 -14.93 -6.01 5.63
CA LYS A 25 -16.10 -5.12 5.73
C LYS A 25 -17.14 -5.41 4.64
N LYS A 26 -16.71 -5.90 3.48
CA LYS A 26 -17.60 -6.31 2.38
C LYS A 26 -18.24 -7.69 2.58
N GLY A 27 -17.90 -8.40 3.66
CA GLY A 27 -18.45 -9.73 3.95
C GLY A 27 -17.76 -10.88 3.22
N GLU A 28 -16.57 -10.64 2.66
CA GLU A 28 -15.83 -11.64 1.89
C GLU A 28 -15.21 -12.75 2.77
N SER A 29 -15.00 -13.93 2.19
CA SER A 29 -14.45 -15.10 2.89
C SER A 29 -13.00 -14.87 3.37
N ALA A 30 -12.54 -15.62 4.38
CA ALA A 30 -11.14 -15.57 4.84
C ALA A 30 -10.14 -15.81 3.72
N GLU A 31 -10.46 -16.74 2.83
CA GLU A 31 -9.61 -17.11 1.70
C GLU A 31 -9.45 -15.96 0.71
N ILE A 32 -10.57 -15.35 0.28
CA ILE A 32 -10.55 -14.21 -0.65
C ILE A 32 -9.80 -13.03 -0.02
N ARG A 33 -10.07 -12.73 1.26
CA ARG A 33 -9.39 -11.64 1.98
C ARG A 33 -7.87 -11.83 2.05
N ASN A 34 -7.42 -13.03 2.39
CA ASN A 34 -6.00 -13.34 2.50
C ASN A 34 -5.33 -13.33 1.13
N PHE A 35 -6.00 -13.87 0.11
CA PHE A 35 -5.51 -13.87 -1.26
C PHE A 35 -5.38 -12.45 -1.83
N SER A 36 -6.43 -11.63 -1.75
CA SER A 36 -6.41 -10.24 -2.21
C SER A 36 -5.36 -9.42 -1.47
N GLY A 37 -5.27 -9.56 -0.13
CA GLY A 37 -4.23 -8.90 0.66
C GLY A 37 -2.82 -9.32 0.25
N GLY A 38 -2.58 -10.61 0.03
CA GLY A 38 -1.31 -11.15 -0.42
C GLY A 38 -0.90 -10.65 -1.80
N ILE A 39 -1.83 -10.63 -2.76
CA ILE A 39 -1.58 -10.08 -4.11
C ILE A 39 -1.19 -8.61 -4.02
N VAL A 40 -1.96 -7.81 -3.28
CA VAL A 40 -1.68 -6.37 -3.16
C VAL A 40 -0.35 -6.12 -2.46
N GLY A 41 -0.02 -6.90 -1.42
CA GLY A 41 1.29 -6.83 -0.75
C GLY A 41 2.44 -7.13 -1.71
N LEU A 42 2.35 -8.21 -2.49
CA LEU A 42 3.36 -8.59 -3.48
C LEU A 42 3.47 -7.58 -4.63
N PHE A 43 2.34 -7.03 -5.06
CA PHE A 43 2.34 -5.97 -6.07
C PHE A 43 3.06 -4.75 -5.52
N ALA A 44 2.67 -4.28 -4.33
CA ALA A 44 3.25 -3.11 -3.69
C ALA A 44 4.76 -3.26 -3.50
N GLU A 45 5.23 -4.42 -3.02
CA GLU A 45 6.66 -4.68 -2.83
C GLU A 45 7.47 -4.56 -4.13
N LYS A 46 6.86 -4.87 -5.28
CA LYS A 46 7.55 -4.83 -6.58
C LYS A 46 7.47 -3.50 -7.30
N THR A 47 6.47 -2.68 -7.01
CA THR A 47 6.17 -1.47 -7.79
C THR A 47 6.26 -0.19 -6.98
N VAL A 48 6.27 -0.27 -5.65
CA VAL A 48 6.42 0.91 -4.81
C VAL A 48 7.77 1.57 -5.04
N LYS A 49 7.75 2.89 -5.17
CA LYS A 49 8.94 3.72 -5.12
C LYS A 49 8.93 4.50 -3.81
N ARG A 50 9.92 4.25 -2.95
CA ARG A 50 10.15 5.03 -1.74
C ARG A 50 11.10 6.19 -2.01
N THR A 51 10.78 7.36 -1.48
CA THR A 51 11.65 8.53 -1.47
C THR A 51 11.80 9.02 -0.05
N ASP A 52 13.04 9.09 0.45
CA ASP A 52 13.30 9.56 1.81
C ASP A 52 13.24 11.08 1.91
N LEU A 53 12.53 11.54 2.94
CA LEU A 53 12.48 12.92 3.39
C LEU A 53 13.13 13.01 4.78
N VAL A 54 13.39 14.23 5.25
CA VAL A 54 14.12 14.47 6.50
C VAL A 54 13.48 13.78 7.72
N PHE A 55 12.14 13.72 7.78
CA PHE A 55 11.39 13.11 8.89
C PHE A 55 10.27 12.18 8.45
N ALA A 56 10.24 11.80 7.18
CA ALA A 56 9.19 10.97 6.61
C ALA A 56 9.73 10.23 5.37
N SER A 57 8.94 9.32 4.83
CA SER A 57 9.18 8.76 3.51
C SER A 57 7.93 8.93 2.66
N TYR A 58 8.12 9.30 1.40
CA TYR A 58 7.07 9.30 0.39
C TYR A 58 7.04 7.95 -0.32
N TYR A 59 5.85 7.42 -0.56
CA TYR A 59 5.63 6.14 -1.25
C TYR A 59 4.69 6.38 -2.41
N HIS A 60 5.12 5.97 -3.59
CA HIS A 60 4.32 6.05 -4.80
C HIS A 60 4.17 4.67 -5.42
N LEU A 61 2.91 4.31 -5.70
CA LEU A 61 2.52 3.10 -6.37
C LEU A 61 1.94 3.45 -7.73
N ASP A 62 2.68 3.05 -8.76
CA ASP A 62 2.25 3.17 -10.14
C ASP A 62 1.20 2.09 -10.44
N MET A 63 -0.03 2.52 -10.69
CA MET A 63 -1.18 1.65 -10.95
C MET A 63 -1.42 1.45 -12.45
N SER A 64 -0.51 1.93 -13.33
CA SER A 64 -0.59 1.76 -14.79
C SER A 64 -0.89 0.33 -15.21
N ARG A 65 -0.16 -0.64 -14.65
CA ARG A 65 -0.37 -2.06 -14.97
C ARG A 65 -1.76 -2.57 -14.63
N LEU A 66 -2.43 -1.99 -13.64
CA LEU A 66 -3.81 -2.34 -13.27
C LEU A 66 -4.81 -1.57 -14.12
N ARG A 67 -4.47 -0.35 -14.58
CA ARG A 67 -5.24 0.37 -15.59
C ARG A 67 -5.30 -0.37 -16.92
N ASP A 68 -4.22 -1.06 -17.30
CA ASP A 68 -4.17 -1.87 -18.52
C ASP A 68 -5.20 -3.03 -18.51
N PHE A 69 -5.68 -3.45 -17.34
CA PHE A 69 -6.77 -4.42 -17.20
C PHE A 69 -8.18 -3.78 -17.27
N GLY A 70 -8.29 -2.53 -17.72
CA GLY A 70 -9.55 -1.83 -17.95
C GLY A 70 -10.17 -1.19 -16.71
N SER A 71 -9.43 -1.10 -15.61
CA SER A 71 -9.90 -0.45 -14.37
C SER A 71 -9.40 0.99 -14.29
N ASP A 72 -10.29 1.97 -14.09
CA ASP A 72 -9.90 3.37 -13.88
C ASP A 72 -9.36 3.58 -12.45
N ILE A 73 -8.09 3.19 -12.25
CA ILE A 73 -7.41 3.25 -10.96
C ILE A 73 -6.33 4.33 -11.01
N LYS A 74 -6.47 5.32 -10.13
CA LYS A 74 -5.46 6.35 -9.92
C LYS A 74 -4.23 5.77 -9.22
N ASP A 75 -3.07 6.36 -9.49
CA ASP A 75 -1.86 6.03 -8.75
C ASP A 75 -2.03 6.34 -7.26
N ILE A 76 -1.37 5.56 -6.41
CA ILE A 76 -1.48 5.71 -4.96
C ILE A 76 -0.23 6.41 -4.45
N SER A 77 -0.43 7.50 -3.73
CA SER A 77 0.65 8.30 -3.14
C SER A 77 0.42 8.44 -1.64
N MET A 78 1.42 8.11 -0.82
CA MET A 78 1.31 8.14 0.64
C MET A 78 2.57 8.71 1.31
N ILE A 79 2.41 9.32 2.47
CA ILE A 79 3.49 9.68 3.39
C ILE A 79 3.52 8.66 4.52
N GLY A 80 4.66 8.00 4.70
CA GLY A 80 4.97 7.21 5.88
C GLY A 80 5.74 8.03 6.92
N VAL A 81 5.22 8.12 8.14
CA VAL A 81 5.84 8.82 9.26
C VAL A 81 5.47 8.11 10.56
N PHE A 82 6.45 7.87 11.44
CA PHE A 82 6.24 7.19 12.74
C PHE A 82 5.40 5.90 12.66
N GLY A 83 5.64 5.06 11.65
CA GLY A 83 4.89 3.80 11.45
C GLY A 83 3.44 3.97 10.96
N THR A 84 3.03 5.19 10.63
CA THR A 84 1.71 5.52 10.07
C THR A 84 1.86 5.88 8.60
N PHE A 85 0.87 5.51 7.78
CA PHE A 85 0.80 5.87 6.37
C PHE A 85 -0.43 6.74 6.11
N LEU A 86 -0.21 7.93 5.54
CA LEU A 86 -1.25 8.90 5.23
C LEU A 86 -1.36 9.08 3.72
N PRO A 87 -2.56 8.97 3.12
CA PRO A 87 -2.73 9.24 1.70
C PRO A 87 -2.45 10.72 1.42
N ILE A 88 -1.70 11.00 0.36
CA ILE A 88 -1.60 12.34 -0.20
C ILE A 88 -2.63 12.41 -1.30
N SER A 89 -3.64 13.27 -1.13
CA SER A 89 -4.62 13.51 -2.18
C SER A 89 -3.92 14.06 -3.42
N ASN A 90 -4.18 13.45 -4.57
CA ASN A 90 -4.09 14.11 -5.87
C ASN A 90 -5.49 14.53 -6.29
#